data_AF-A0A845YMK7-F1
#
_entry.id   AF-A0A845YMK7-F1
#
_cell.length_a   1.000
_cell.length_b   1.000
_cell.length_c   1.000
_cell.angle_alpha   90.00
_cell.angle_beta   90.00
_cell.angle_gamma   90.00
#
_symmetry.space_group_name_H-M   'P 1'
#
loop_
_entity.id
_entity.type
_entity.pdbx_description
1 polymer ?
#
loop_
_entity_poly.entity_id
_entity_poly.type
_entity_poly.pdbx_seq_one_letter_code
_entity_poly.pdbx_strand_id
1 'polypeptide(L)'
;MPAKDIFHDAVKNSLIKENWTITDDPLYLEFGGVDMYVDLGAEKLIGAEKEGKQIAVEIKSFLRQSLISEFHNALGQFINYRTVLRRNKPDRTLYLAVSEDTFESFFTLIFTKK
;
A
#
# COMPACT_ATOMS: atom_id res chain seq x y z
N MET A 1 -5.93 -18.34 -1.07
CA MET A 1 -6.21 -16.89 -0.98
C MET A 1 -4.95 -16.21 -0.47
N PRO A 2 -4.47 -15.10 -1.07
CA PRO A 2 -3.27 -14.41 -0.58
C PRO A 2 -3.49 -13.91 0.85
N ALA A 3 -2.47 -14.08 1.70
CA ALA A 3 -2.48 -13.68 3.10
C ALA A 3 -2.51 -12.14 3.20
N LYS A 4 -3.25 -11.62 4.17
CA LYS A 4 -3.21 -10.20 4.52
C LYS A 4 -1.92 -9.92 5.31
N ASP A 5 -1.40 -8.71 5.18
CA ASP A 5 -0.40 -8.20 6.12
C ASP A 5 -1.01 -8.21 7.54
N ILE A 6 -0.19 -8.48 8.56
CA ILE A 6 -0.68 -8.58 9.93
C ILE A 6 -1.27 -7.26 10.46
N PHE A 7 -0.86 -6.12 9.89
CA PHE A 7 -1.37 -4.80 10.23
C PHE A 7 -2.57 -4.36 9.38
N HIS A 8 -3.09 -5.23 8.50
CA HIS A 8 -4.19 -4.89 7.59
C HIS A 8 -5.39 -4.30 8.31
N ASP A 9 -5.91 -5.01 9.32
CA ASP A 9 -7.10 -4.57 10.04
C ASP A 9 -6.81 -3.36 10.93
N ALA A 10 -5.57 -3.19 11.41
CA ALA A 10 -5.17 -2.01 12.16
C ALA A 10 -5.23 -0.74 11.30
N VAL A 11 -4.67 -0.78 10.08
CA VAL A 11 -4.71 0.33 9.12
C VAL A 11 -6.14 0.60 8.64
N LYS A 12 -6.92 -0.45 8.36
CA LYS A 12 -8.33 -0.30 7.99
C LYS A 12 -9.12 0.42 9.08
N ASN A 13 -8.95 -0.01 10.33
CA ASN A 13 -9.64 0.59 11.47
C ASN A 13 -9.18 2.02 11.74
N SER A 14 -7.90 2.36 11.54
CA SER A 14 -7.41 3.73 11.68
C SER A 14 -8.01 4.66 10.62
N LEU A 15 -8.10 4.21 9.36
CA LEU A 15 -8.80 4.94 8.30
C LEU A 15 -10.26 5.22 8.68
N ILE A 16 -10.98 4.20 9.14
CA ILE A 16 -12.40 4.36 9.56
C ILE A 16 -12.54 5.36 10.71
N LYS A 17 -11.67 5.29 11.73
CA LYS A 17 -11.66 6.24 12.86
C LYS A 17 -11.41 7.68 12.42
N GLU A 18 -10.61 7.86 11.37
CA GLU A 18 -10.33 9.15 10.75
C GLU A 18 -11.40 9.57 9.72
N ASN A 19 -12.58 8.94 9.75
CA ASN A 19 -13.72 9.21 8.86
C ASN A 19 -13.44 8.99 7.37
N TRP A 20 -12.54 8.05 7.05
CA TRP A 20 -12.44 7.54 5.68
C TRP A 20 -13.46 6.43 5.46
N THR A 21 -14.13 6.45 4.32
CA THR A 21 -15.00 5.37 3.85
C THR A 21 -14.15 4.37 3.06
N ILE A 22 -14.11 3.12 3.50
CA ILE A 22 -13.45 2.04 2.75
C ILE A 22 -14.31 1.71 1.52
N THR A 23 -13.75 1.87 0.33
CA THR A 23 -14.42 1.60 -0.95
C THR A 23 -14.08 0.23 -1.50
N ASP A 24 -12.85 -0.23 -1.28
CA ASP A 24 -12.36 -1.51 -1.78
C ASP A 24 -11.41 -2.17 -0.76
N ASP A 25 -11.57 -3.48 -0.50
CA ASP A 25 -10.69 -4.27 0.38
C ASP A 25 -10.75 -5.77 -0.03
N PRO A 26 -9.96 -6.22 -1.03
CA PRO A 26 -8.89 -5.48 -1.70
C PRO A 26 -9.37 -4.57 -2.84
N LEU A 27 -8.58 -3.53 -3.11
CA LEU A 27 -8.59 -2.75 -4.34
C LEU A 27 -7.94 -3.55 -5.47
N TYR A 28 -8.76 -3.97 -6.42
CA TYR A 28 -8.30 -4.67 -7.62
C TYR A 28 -7.71 -3.68 -8.64
N LEU A 29 -6.50 -3.99 -9.11
CA LEU A 29 -5.81 -3.27 -10.17
C LEU A 29 -5.38 -4.27 -11.25
N GLU A 30 -5.80 -3.99 -12.48
CA GLU A 30 -5.45 -4.78 -13.67
C GLU A 30 -4.67 -3.91 -14.66
N PHE A 31 -3.62 -4.48 -15.25
CA PHE A 31 -2.87 -3.81 -16.31
C PHE A 31 -2.36 -4.81 -17.34
N GLY A 32 -2.73 -4.62 -18.61
CA GLY A 32 -2.21 -5.45 -19.71
C GLY A 32 -2.57 -6.94 -19.62
N GLY A 33 -3.70 -7.29 -18.99
CA GLY A 33 -4.13 -8.67 -18.77
C GLY A 33 -3.44 -9.37 -17.58
N VAL A 34 -2.76 -8.60 -16.73
CA VAL A 34 -2.05 -9.07 -15.53
C VAL A 34 -2.80 -8.58 -14.29
N ASP A 35 -3.21 -9.52 -13.44
CA ASP A 35 -3.83 -9.24 -12.14
C ASP A 35 -2.75 -8.90 -11.12
N MET A 36 -2.58 -7.60 -10.83
CA MET A 36 -1.39 -7.11 -10.15
C MET A 36 -1.21 -7.68 -8.73
N TYR A 37 -2.30 -7.98 -8.01
CA TYR A 37 -2.22 -8.57 -6.68
C TYR A 37 -1.86 -10.07 -6.70
N VAL A 38 -2.15 -10.78 -7.79
CA VAL A 38 -1.79 -12.20 -7.97
C VAL A 38 -0.34 -12.30 -8.44
N ASP A 39 0.02 -11.53 -9.46
CA ASP A 39 1.29 -11.68 -10.16
C ASP A 39 2.47 -10.97 -9.47
N LEU A 40 2.22 -9.90 -8.71
CA LEU A 40 3.28 -9.21 -7.95
C LEU A 40 3.49 -9.78 -6.54
N GLY A 41 2.78 -10.86 -6.17
CA GLY A 41 2.77 -11.40 -4.80
C GLY A 41 2.48 -10.32 -3.76
N ALA A 42 1.74 -9.30 -4.17
CA ALA A 42 1.60 -8.07 -3.44
C ALA A 42 0.36 -8.13 -2.52
N GLU A 43 0.46 -7.45 -1.40
CA GLU A 43 -0.58 -7.52 -0.37
C GLU A 43 -1.82 -6.75 -0.83
N LYS A 44 -2.92 -6.95 -0.10
CA LYS A 44 -4.23 -6.42 -0.45
C LYS A 44 -4.26 -4.91 -0.24
N LEU A 45 -4.11 -4.14 -1.33
CA LEU A 45 -4.36 -2.69 -1.34
C LEU A 45 -5.74 -2.37 -0.76
N ILE A 46 -5.84 -1.33 0.06
CA ILE A 46 -7.13 -0.78 0.51
C ILE A 46 -7.48 0.45 -0.32
N GLY A 47 -8.68 0.49 -0.88
CA GLY A 47 -9.27 1.70 -1.45
C GLY A 47 -10.08 2.44 -0.38
N ALA A 48 -9.87 3.76 -0.26
CA ALA A 48 -10.63 4.58 0.67
C ALA A 48 -10.91 5.98 0.10
N GLU A 49 -11.94 6.64 0.61
CA GLU A 49 -12.29 8.01 0.24
C GLU A 49 -12.75 8.86 1.42
N LYS A 50 -12.49 10.17 1.34
CA LYS A 50 -12.94 11.18 2.31
C LYS A 50 -13.01 12.54 1.64
N GLU A 51 -14.15 13.22 1.73
CA GLU A 51 -14.33 14.60 1.26
C GLU A 51 -13.85 14.83 -0.19
N GLY A 52 -14.19 13.91 -1.10
CA GLY A 52 -13.77 13.97 -2.51
C GLY A 52 -12.31 13.57 -2.77
N LYS A 53 -11.52 13.27 -1.74
CA LYS A 53 -10.17 12.69 -1.88
C LYS A 53 -10.27 11.18 -1.92
N GLN A 54 -9.64 10.56 -2.92
CA GLN A 54 -9.53 9.11 -3.03
C GLN A 54 -8.10 8.66 -2.77
N ILE A 55 -7.93 7.59 -2.01
CA ILE A 55 -6.63 6.99 -1.75
C ILE A 55 -6.64 5.49 -2.02
N ALA A 56 -5.47 4.98 -2.36
CA ALA A 56 -5.11 3.58 -2.30
C ALA A 56 -4.01 3.43 -1.25
N VAL A 57 -4.06 2.39 -0.42
CA VAL A 57 -3.09 2.17 0.67
C VAL A 57 -2.50 0.78 0.52
N GLU A 58 -1.20 0.71 0.23
CA GLU A 58 -0.40 -0.52 0.33
C GLU A 58 0.12 -0.62 1.75
N ILE A 59 -0.06 -1.77 2.40
CA ILE A 59 0.34 -1.99 3.80
C ILE A 59 1.60 -2.84 3.78
N LYS A 60 2.61 -2.47 4.59
CA LYS A 60 3.82 -3.26 4.78
C LYS A 60 4.23 -3.29 6.25
N SER A 61 4.35 -4.49 6.78
CA SER A 61 4.76 -4.73 8.17
C SER A 61 6.26 -4.58 8.44
N PHE A 62 7.14 -4.80 7.45
CA PHE A 62 8.60 -4.69 7.60
C PHE A 62 9.16 -5.58 8.73
N LEU A 63 8.69 -6.83 8.83
CA LEU A 63 9.02 -7.77 9.92
C LEU A 63 10.03 -8.86 9.53
N ARG A 64 10.46 -8.94 8.28
CA ARG A 64 11.43 -9.94 7.83
C ARG A 64 12.84 -9.53 8.26
N GLN A 65 13.75 -10.50 8.20
CA GLN A 65 15.14 -10.31 8.60
C GLN A 65 15.89 -9.23 7.79
N SER A 66 15.42 -8.88 6.57
CA SER A 66 16.08 -7.89 5.72
C SER A 66 15.13 -6.78 5.31
N LEU A 67 15.18 -5.66 6.05
CA LEU A 67 14.44 -4.44 5.75
C LEU A 67 14.75 -3.89 4.35
N ILE A 68 15.99 -4.02 3.89
CA ILE A 68 16.41 -3.59 2.53
C ILE A 68 15.72 -4.42 1.45
N SER A 69 15.66 -5.75 1.61
CA SER A 69 14.97 -6.59 0.64
C SER A 69 13.46 -6.30 0.62
N GLU A 70 12.85 -6.08 1.78
CA GLU A 70 11.44 -5.69 1.86
C GLU A 70 11.19 -4.34 1.22
N PHE A 71 12.08 -3.38 1.45
CA PHE A 71 12.00 -2.06 0.83
C PHE A 71 12.06 -2.13 -0.69
N HIS A 72 12.98 -2.92 -1.27
CA HIS A 72 13.04 -3.09 -2.72
C HIS A 72 11.76 -3.70 -3.30
N ASN A 73 11.17 -4.69 -2.61
CA ASN A 73 9.90 -5.28 -3.02
C ASN A 73 8.76 -4.27 -2.93
N ALA A 74 8.63 -3.58 -1.78
CA ALA A 74 7.61 -2.56 -1.55
C ALA A 74 7.72 -1.41 -2.56
N LEU A 75 8.95 -0.96 -2.85
CA LEU A 75 9.20 0.10 -3.84
C LEU A 75 8.81 -0.34 -5.26
N GLY A 76 9.16 -1.57 -5.65
CA GLY A 76 8.77 -2.12 -6.95
C GLY A 76 7.24 -2.21 -7.10
N GLN A 77 6.56 -2.76 -6.09
CA GLN A 77 5.10 -2.84 -6.04
C GLN A 77 4.46 -1.44 -6.08
N PHE A 78 4.96 -0.51 -5.28
CA PHE A 78 4.47 0.87 -5.24
C PHE A 78 4.60 1.57 -6.59
N ILE A 79 5.74 1.43 -7.28
CA ILE A 79 5.93 2.02 -8.62
C ILE A 79 4.95 1.43 -9.63
N ASN A 80 4.75 0.11 -9.61
CA ASN A 80 3.80 -0.55 -10.50
C ASN A 80 2.37 -0.07 -10.23
N TYR A 81 1.91 -0.11 -8.99
CA TYR A 81 0.57 0.33 -8.60
C TYR A 81 0.31 1.79 -8.96
N ARG A 82 1.26 2.67 -8.65
CA ARG A 82 1.15 4.09 -8.99
C ARG A 82 1.02 4.28 -10.51
N THR A 83 1.71 3.49 -11.31
CA THR A 83 1.62 3.55 -12.77
C THR A 83 0.23 3.16 -13.27
N VAL A 84 -0.36 2.09 -12.72
CA VAL A 84 -1.72 1.65 -13.07
C VAL A 84 -2.78 2.64 -12.58
N LEU A 85 -2.66 3.13 -11.35
CA LEU A 85 -3.58 4.13 -10.78
C LEU A 85 -3.58 5.41 -11.60
N ARG A 86 -2.40 5.93 -11.99
CA ARG A 86 -2.32 7.12 -12.87
C ARG A 86 -3.05 6.97 -14.21
N ARG A 87 -3.17 5.73 -14.71
CA ARG A 87 -3.87 5.45 -15.97
C ARG A 87 -5.37 5.23 -15.78
N ASN A 88 -5.75 4.46 -14.77
CA ASN A 88 -7.12 3.95 -14.62
C ASN A 88 -7.96 4.72 -13.59
N LYS A 89 -7.32 5.28 -12.56
CA LYS A 89 -7.95 5.98 -11.42
C LYS A 89 -7.07 7.19 -11.02
N PRO A 90 -6.88 8.19 -11.91
CA PRO A 90 -5.85 9.24 -11.74
C PRO A 90 -6.05 10.12 -10.50
N ASP A 91 -7.29 10.26 -10.03
CA ASP A 91 -7.63 11.05 -8.83
C ASP A 91 -7.34 10.29 -7.52
N ARG A 92 -6.96 9.00 -7.60
CA ARG A 92 -6.68 8.15 -6.45
C ARG A 92 -5.19 8.15 -6.14
N THR A 93 -4.81 8.75 -5.00
CA THR A 93 -3.41 8.85 -4.56
C THR A 93 -2.97 7.58 -3.84
N LEU A 94 -1.82 7.02 -4.21
CA LEU A 94 -1.24 5.84 -3.56
C LEU A 94 -0.37 6.23 -2.35
N TYR A 95 -0.62 5.59 -1.22
CA TYR A 95 0.18 5.68 0.00
C TYR A 95 0.76 4.31 0.38
N LEU A 96 1.94 4.33 1.01
CA LEU A 96 2.54 3.18 1.65
C LEU A 96 2.37 3.32 3.16
N ALA A 97 1.56 2.48 3.78
CA ALA A 97 1.38 2.41 5.22
C ALA A 97 2.46 1.52 5.84
N VAL A 98 3.18 2.07 6.80
CA VAL A 98 4.21 1.41 7.61
C VAL A 98 3.98 1.75 9.08
N SER A 99 4.51 0.92 9.99
CA SER A 99 4.47 1.25 11.42
C SER A 99 5.34 2.47 11.73
N GLU A 100 5.01 3.16 12.82
CA GLU A 100 5.82 4.28 13.34
C GLU A 100 7.26 3.82 13.63
N ASP A 101 7.43 2.66 14.27
CA ASP A 101 8.75 2.06 14.53
C ASP A 101 9.56 1.86 13.25
N THR A 102 8.93 1.38 12.17
CA THR A 102 9.59 1.21 10.87
C THR A 102 9.96 2.55 10.27
N PHE A 103 9.06 3.53 10.37
CA PHE A 103 9.32 4.87 9.86
C PHE A 103 10.54 5.49 10.54
N GLU A 104 10.53 5.52 11.87
CA GLU A 104 11.57 6.13 12.69
C GLU A 104 12.92 5.41 12.60
N SER A 105 12.92 4.07 12.48
CA SER A 105 14.17 3.28 12.44
C SER A 105 14.76 3.11 11.04
N PHE A 106 13.94 3.10 9.99
CA PHE A 106 14.37 2.75 8.64
C PHE A 106 14.12 3.85 7.60
N PHE A 107 12.97 4.54 7.61
CA PHE A 107 12.66 5.57 6.60
C PHE A 107 13.25 6.95 6.91
N THR A 108 13.80 7.15 8.11
CA THR A 108 14.58 8.36 8.47
C THR A 108 16.04 8.31 8.01
N LEU A 109 16.54 7.13 7.62
CA LEU A 109 17.91 6.93 7.15
C LEU A 109 18.16 7.66 5.83
N ILE A 110 19.38 8.17 5.61
CA ILE A 110 19.73 8.92 4.38
C ILE A 110 19.41 8.15 3.09
N PHE A 111 19.54 6.81 3.13
CA PHE A 111 19.27 5.95 1.97
C PHE A 111 17.81 5.95 1.53
N THR A 112 16.87 6.04 2.48
CA THR A 112 15.42 5.92 2.28
C THR A 112 14.71 7.26 2.36
N LYS A 113 15.33 8.26 2.99
CA LYS A 113 14.82 9.62 3.12
C LYS A 113 14.84 10.33 1.78
N LYS A 114 13.66 10.50 1.16
CA LYS A 114 13.48 11.28 -0.07
C LYS A 114 12.21 12.11 -0.02
#